data_AF-A0A943NBT5-F1
#
_entry.id   AF-A0A943NBT5-F1
#
_cell.length_a   1.000
_cell.length_b   1.000
_cell.length_c   1.000
_cell.angle_alpha   90.00
_cell.angle_beta   90.00
_cell.angle_gamma   90.00
#
_symmetry.space_group_name_H-M   'P 1'
#
loop_
_entity.id
_entity.type
_entity.pdbx_description
1 polymer ?
#
loop_
_entity_poly.entity_id
_entity_poly.type
_entity_poly.pdbx_seq_one_letter_code
_entity_poly.pdbx_strand_id
1 'polypeptide(L)'
;MRKDVIPVEDAQGGPRSPRRFLRLLALLLAAFALLSAVWYFTAYRPYDVYMEALRAQPGWREAPALPGCGTDGEGYNCNVARPGFLHWTGNLGIGMPNLTLENGEEVGFTDSLLIWPRMTGEPELGVLLFEYDFQEDGVTCAGHQLYITAAGEYRPYGDAAEDAANAQLLAEHQENVETLLSRAREIWGLP
;
A
#
# COMPACT_ATOMS: atom_id res chain seq x y z
N MET A 1 -12.51 -81.99 11.01
CA MET A 1 -11.84 -80.85 10.32
C MET A 1 -12.89 -80.10 9.49
N ARG A 2 -13.39 -78.98 10.00
CA ARG A 2 -14.06 -77.93 9.21
C ARG A 2 -13.27 -76.65 9.46
N LYS A 3 -12.78 -76.04 8.38
CA LYS A 3 -12.15 -74.72 8.38
C LYS A 3 -13.28 -73.72 8.27
N ASP A 4 -13.57 -73.00 9.35
CA ASP A 4 -14.44 -71.84 9.29
C ASP A 4 -13.59 -70.62 8.93
N VAL A 5 -13.89 -70.08 7.76
CA VAL A 5 -13.29 -68.90 7.16
C VAL A 5 -13.75 -67.67 7.94
N ILE A 6 -12.81 -66.87 8.42
CA ILE A 6 -13.07 -65.55 9.00
C ILE A 6 -13.44 -64.60 7.85
N PRO A 7 -14.61 -63.95 7.84
CA PRO A 7 -14.89 -62.91 6.86
C PRO A 7 -14.11 -61.64 7.25
N VAL A 8 -13.37 -61.14 6.26
CA VAL A 8 -12.67 -59.86 6.27
C VAL A 8 -13.67 -58.73 6.51
N GLU A 9 -13.38 -57.86 7.47
CA GLU A 9 -14.07 -56.58 7.62
C GLU A 9 -13.87 -55.75 6.35
N ASP A 10 -14.94 -55.65 5.55
CA ASP A 10 -15.00 -54.72 4.43
C ASP A 10 -14.90 -53.28 4.93
N ALA A 11 -13.89 -52.58 4.41
CA ALA A 11 -13.70 -51.15 4.55
C ALA A 11 -14.96 -50.37 4.07
N GLN A 12 -15.80 -49.94 5.01
CA GLN A 12 -16.94 -49.07 4.69
C GLN A 12 -16.50 -47.61 4.52
N GLY A 13 -15.99 -47.28 3.33
CA GLY A 13 -16.05 -45.93 2.77
C GLY A 13 -17.43 -45.70 2.14
N GLY A 14 -18.44 -45.40 2.96
CA GLY A 14 -19.81 -45.15 2.46
C GLY A 14 -19.91 -43.94 1.51
N PRO A 15 -20.83 -43.95 0.52
CA PRO A 15 -20.93 -42.89 -0.48
C PRO A 15 -21.40 -41.57 0.14
N ARG A 16 -20.63 -40.50 -0.05
CA ARG A 16 -21.02 -39.14 0.36
C ARG A 16 -22.33 -38.76 -0.35
N SER A 17 -23.43 -38.64 0.41
CA SER A 17 -24.74 -38.29 -0.18
C SER A 17 -24.68 -36.91 -0.87
N PRO A 18 -25.22 -36.73 -2.08
CA PRO A 18 -25.13 -35.49 -2.85
C PRO A 18 -25.77 -34.29 -2.11
N ARG A 19 -26.79 -34.53 -1.30
CA ARG A 19 -27.44 -33.50 -0.45
C ARG A 19 -26.52 -32.94 0.63
N ARG A 20 -25.63 -33.77 1.21
CA ARG A 20 -24.63 -33.31 2.20
C ARG A 20 -23.56 -32.48 1.50
N PHE A 21 -23.11 -32.89 0.32
CA PHE A 21 -22.17 -32.12 -0.49
C PHE A 21 -22.72 -30.75 -0.89
N LEU A 22 -23.96 -30.70 -1.40
CA LEU A 22 -24.65 -29.45 -1.74
C LEU A 22 -24.79 -28.49 -0.54
N ARG A 23 -25.11 -29.02 0.64
CA ARG A 23 -25.19 -28.20 1.87
C ARG A 23 -23.83 -27.64 2.26
N LEU A 24 -22.77 -28.46 2.22
CA LEU A 24 -21.41 -28.01 2.52
C LEU A 24 -20.93 -26.96 1.52
N LEU A 25 -21.21 -27.14 0.23
CA LEU A 25 -20.91 -26.17 -0.80
C LEU A 25 -21.66 -24.85 -0.57
N ALA A 26 -22.95 -24.91 -0.25
CA ALA A 26 -23.74 -23.72 0.06
C ALA A 26 -23.20 -22.97 1.28
N LEU A 27 -22.79 -23.69 2.33
CA LEU A 27 -22.16 -23.10 3.51
C LEU A 27 -20.82 -22.44 3.17
N LEU A 28 -19.99 -23.08 2.33
CA LEU A 28 -18.71 -22.54 1.89
C LEU A 28 -18.89 -21.26 1.05
N LEU A 29 -19.86 -21.26 0.13
CA LEU A 29 -20.19 -20.07 -0.66
C LEU A 29 -20.74 -18.94 0.20
N ALA A 30 -21.59 -19.25 1.19
CA ALA A 30 -22.10 -18.26 2.14
C ALA A 30 -20.97 -17.67 3.00
N ALA A 31 -20.04 -18.50 3.49
CA ALA A 31 -18.88 -18.04 4.24
C ALA A 31 -17.96 -17.16 3.37
N PHE A 32 -17.72 -17.55 2.12
CA PHE A 32 -16.93 -16.76 1.17
C PHE A 32 -17.60 -15.42 0.83
N ALA A 33 -18.92 -15.40 0.63
CA ALA A 33 -19.68 -14.17 0.41
C ALA A 33 -19.62 -13.25 1.63
N LEU A 34 -19.74 -13.80 2.84
CA LEU A 34 -19.62 -13.03 4.08
C LEU A 34 -18.21 -12.44 4.22
N LEU A 35 -17.17 -13.23 3.99
CA LEU A 35 -15.78 -12.75 4.02
C LEU A 35 -15.54 -11.63 3.00
N SER A 36 -16.04 -11.79 1.77
CA SER A 36 -15.93 -10.79 0.71
C SER A 36 -16.66 -9.49 1.08
N ALA A 37 -17.84 -9.60 1.70
CA ALA A 37 -18.60 -8.43 2.16
C ALA A 37 -17.87 -7.70 3.29
N VAL A 38 -17.36 -8.42 4.30
CA VAL A 38 -16.56 -7.83 5.39
C VAL A 38 -15.37 -7.09 4.80
N TRP A 39 -14.56 -7.75 3.97
CA TRP A 39 -13.43 -7.14 3.29
C TRP A 39 -13.82 -5.87 2.51
N TYR A 40 -14.89 -5.94 1.72
CA TYR A 40 -15.35 -4.81 0.91
C TYR A 40 -15.70 -3.60 1.79
N PHE A 41 -16.44 -3.81 2.87
CA PHE A 41 -16.89 -2.71 3.72
C PHE A 41 -15.81 -2.18 4.67
N THR A 42 -14.85 -3.01 5.10
CA THR A 42 -13.85 -2.60 6.10
C THR A 42 -12.49 -2.23 5.51
N ALA A 43 -12.13 -2.76 4.35
CA ALA A 43 -10.81 -2.54 3.74
C ALA A 43 -10.91 -1.75 2.42
N TYR A 44 -11.82 -2.13 1.51
CA TYR A 44 -11.87 -1.53 0.18
C TYR A 44 -12.62 -0.19 0.14
N ARG A 45 -13.89 -0.19 0.54
CA ARG A 45 -14.79 0.98 0.46
C ARG A 45 -14.27 2.23 1.19
N PRO A 46 -13.59 2.13 2.36
CA PRO A 46 -13.05 3.32 3.02
C PRO A 46 -12.11 4.16 2.14
N TYR A 47 -11.44 3.56 1.14
CA TYR A 47 -10.56 4.27 0.23
C TYR A 47 -11.30 5.18 -0.76
N ASP A 48 -12.62 5.07 -0.90
CA ASP A 48 -13.40 5.98 -1.74
C ASP A 48 -13.29 7.43 -1.23
N VAL A 49 -13.21 7.64 0.08
CA VAL A 49 -13.00 8.98 0.66
C VAL A 49 -11.64 9.57 0.24
N TYR A 50 -10.58 8.77 0.26
CA TYR A 50 -9.25 9.22 -0.18
C TYR A 50 -9.21 9.54 -1.68
N MET A 51 -9.91 8.73 -2.49
CA MET A 51 -10.07 8.96 -3.93
C MET A 51 -10.85 10.23 -4.23
N GLU A 52 -11.95 10.48 -3.52
CA GLU A 52 -12.77 11.68 -3.67
C GLU A 52 -11.97 12.93 -3.30
N ALA A 53 -11.27 12.90 -2.17
CA ALA A 53 -10.43 14.00 -1.71
C ALA A 53 -9.27 14.31 -2.67
N LEU A 54 -8.65 13.26 -3.24
CA LEU A 54 -7.62 13.41 -4.27
C LEU A 54 -8.17 14.07 -5.54
N ARG A 55 -9.32 13.61 -6.03
CA ARG A 55 -9.95 14.16 -7.24
C ARG A 55 -10.51 15.56 -7.06
N ALA A 56 -10.77 15.97 -5.82
CA ALA A 56 -11.19 17.32 -5.48
C ALA A 56 -10.03 18.33 -5.46
N GLN A 57 -8.76 17.87 -5.55
CA GLN A 57 -7.62 18.77 -5.53
C GLN A 57 -7.63 19.74 -6.72
N PRO A 58 -7.32 21.03 -6.50
CA PRO A 58 -7.23 22.01 -7.58
C PRO A 58 -6.23 21.56 -8.66
N GLY A 59 -6.66 21.60 -9.92
CA GLY A 59 -5.80 21.25 -11.05
C GLY A 59 -5.46 19.77 -11.18
N TRP A 60 -6.12 18.88 -10.44
CA TRP A 60 -5.93 17.43 -10.53
C TRP A 60 -6.04 16.89 -11.96
N ARG A 61 -5.06 16.09 -12.36
CA ARG A 61 -4.97 15.39 -13.64
C ARG A 61 -4.69 13.93 -13.40
N GLU A 62 -5.73 13.11 -13.50
CA GLU A 62 -5.63 11.65 -13.37
C GLU A 62 -4.85 11.06 -14.57
N ALA A 63 -3.92 10.14 -14.27
CA ALA A 63 -3.16 9.42 -15.28
C ALA A 63 -4.11 8.48 -16.07
N PRO A 64 -4.18 8.58 -17.41
CA PRO A 64 -5.16 7.84 -18.20
C PRO A 64 -5.15 6.31 -18.01
N ALA A 65 -3.98 5.75 -17.73
CA ALA A 65 -3.79 4.31 -17.57
C ALA A 65 -3.83 3.83 -16.10
N LEU A 66 -3.84 4.75 -15.13
CA LEU A 66 -3.67 4.44 -13.72
C LEU A 66 -4.70 5.22 -12.88
N PRO A 67 -5.95 4.70 -12.78
CA PRO A 67 -6.97 5.31 -11.95
C PRO A 67 -6.50 5.45 -10.50
N GLY A 68 -6.71 6.63 -9.92
CA GLY A 68 -6.21 6.94 -8.58
C GLY A 68 -4.75 7.36 -8.53
N CYS A 69 -4.06 7.52 -9.67
CA CYS A 69 -2.75 8.14 -9.76
C CYS A 69 -2.82 9.38 -10.66
N GLY A 70 -1.97 10.37 -10.44
CA GLY A 70 -1.97 11.59 -11.24
C GLY A 70 -1.17 12.72 -10.60
N THR A 71 -1.29 13.90 -11.18
CA THR A 71 -0.63 15.10 -10.68
C THR A 71 -1.64 16.17 -10.26
N ASP A 72 -1.35 16.89 -9.19
CA ASP A 72 -2.15 18.05 -8.80
C ASP A 72 -1.74 19.33 -9.58
N GLY A 73 -2.42 20.44 -9.31
CA GLY A 73 -2.14 21.72 -9.96
C GLY A 73 -0.79 22.34 -9.62
N GLU A 74 -0.11 21.85 -8.58
CA GLU A 74 1.24 22.29 -8.16
C GLU A 74 2.33 21.33 -8.66
N GLY A 75 1.96 20.23 -9.31
CA GLY A 75 2.87 19.27 -9.91
C GLY A 75 3.25 18.11 -9.01
N TYR A 76 2.68 17.99 -7.80
CA TYR A 76 2.92 16.83 -6.93
C TYR A 76 2.32 15.57 -7.55
N ASN A 77 3.06 14.48 -7.50
CA ASN A 77 2.60 13.17 -7.94
C ASN A 77 1.83 12.52 -6.79
N CYS A 78 0.54 12.25 -6.96
CA CYS A 78 -0.27 11.67 -5.89
C CYS A 78 -0.89 10.34 -6.33
N ASN A 79 -1.03 9.41 -5.39
CA ASN A 79 -1.72 8.15 -5.64
C ASN A 79 -2.57 7.67 -4.46
N VAL A 80 -3.64 6.96 -4.79
CA VAL A 80 -4.47 6.17 -3.87
C VAL A 80 -4.56 4.76 -4.44
N ALA A 81 -3.77 3.85 -3.89
CA ALA A 81 -3.83 2.44 -4.21
C ALA A 81 -4.80 1.74 -3.25
N ARG A 82 -5.97 1.34 -3.77
CA ARG A 82 -6.93 0.53 -3.01
C ARG A 82 -6.34 -0.85 -2.69
N PRO A 83 -6.71 -1.48 -1.57
CA PRO A 83 -6.30 -2.84 -1.29
C PRO A 83 -6.79 -3.82 -2.38
N GLY A 84 -5.94 -4.77 -2.75
CA GLY A 84 -6.33 -5.90 -3.59
C GLY A 84 -7.37 -6.79 -2.92
N PHE A 85 -8.02 -7.68 -3.69
CA PHE A 85 -9.04 -8.58 -3.16
C PHE A 85 -8.49 -9.43 -1.99
N LEU A 86 -9.15 -9.35 -0.84
CA LEU A 86 -8.74 -9.99 0.42
C LEU A 86 -7.36 -9.55 0.97
N HIS A 87 -6.86 -8.39 0.53
CA HIS A 87 -5.81 -7.64 1.22
C HIS A 87 -6.46 -6.54 2.07
N TRP A 88 -5.93 -6.27 3.27
CA TRP A 88 -6.57 -5.33 4.20
C TRP A 88 -6.04 -3.90 4.14
N THR A 89 -4.90 -3.71 3.47
CA THR A 89 -4.18 -2.44 3.43
C THR A 89 -3.79 -2.14 1.99
N GLY A 90 -4.18 -0.97 1.51
CA GLY A 90 -3.61 -0.31 0.35
C GLY A 90 -2.61 0.76 0.79
N ASN A 91 -2.30 1.72 -0.06
CA ASN A 91 -1.45 2.85 0.33
C ASN A 91 -1.86 4.14 -0.37
N LEU A 92 -1.59 5.25 0.29
CA LEU A 92 -1.61 6.58 -0.30
C LEU A 92 -0.16 7.00 -0.56
N GLY A 93 0.06 7.87 -1.52
CA GLY A 93 1.38 8.41 -1.79
C GLY A 93 1.32 9.83 -2.31
N ILE A 94 2.33 10.62 -1.94
CA ILE A 94 2.59 11.96 -2.44
C ILE A 94 4.09 12.02 -2.73
N GLY A 95 4.47 12.33 -3.96
CA GLY A 95 5.82 12.61 -4.39
C GLY A 95 5.99 14.08 -4.71
N MET A 96 7.16 14.63 -4.41
CA MET A 96 7.53 15.99 -4.80
C MET A 96 7.40 16.17 -6.33
N PRO A 97 7.20 17.40 -6.82
CA PRO A 97 7.19 17.66 -8.26
C PRO A 97 8.47 17.17 -8.94
N ASN A 98 8.34 16.74 -10.20
CA ASN A 98 9.49 16.28 -10.99
C ASN A 98 10.58 17.35 -11.05
N LEU A 99 11.84 16.94 -10.99
CA LEU A 99 12.96 17.85 -11.22
C LEU A 99 13.10 18.09 -12.72
N THR A 100 13.17 19.35 -13.14
CA THR A 100 13.50 19.70 -14.53
C THR A 100 14.99 20.01 -14.65
N LEU A 101 15.69 19.24 -15.47
CA LEU A 101 17.10 19.44 -15.77
C LEU A 101 17.31 20.61 -16.74
N GLU A 102 18.54 21.13 -16.85
CA GLU A 102 18.87 22.23 -17.77
C GLU A 102 18.62 21.88 -19.24
N ASN A 103 18.74 20.60 -19.61
CA ASN A 103 18.44 20.09 -20.94
C ASN A 103 16.92 19.95 -21.23
N GLY A 104 16.07 20.25 -20.24
CA GLY A 104 14.62 20.16 -20.31
C GLY A 104 14.04 18.77 -20.03
N GLU A 105 14.87 17.78 -19.69
CA GLU A 105 14.39 16.46 -19.26
C GLU A 105 13.84 16.50 -17.83
N GLU A 106 12.87 15.64 -17.54
CA GLU A 106 12.26 15.54 -16.21
C GLU A 106 12.70 14.26 -15.49
N VAL A 107 13.04 14.40 -14.21
CA VAL A 107 13.32 13.29 -13.29
C VAL A 107 12.10 13.08 -12.40
N GLY A 108 11.39 11.98 -12.63
CA GLY A 108 10.18 11.61 -11.87
C GLY A 108 10.44 10.81 -10.60
N PHE A 109 11.69 10.53 -10.26
CA PHE A 109 12.08 9.89 -9.00
C PHE A 109 12.43 10.99 -8.01
N THR A 110 11.47 11.34 -7.15
CA THR A 110 11.58 12.42 -6.17
C THR A 110 11.13 11.97 -4.81
N ASP A 111 11.55 12.71 -3.78
CA ASP A 111 11.18 12.40 -2.40
C ASP A 111 9.68 12.21 -2.28
N SER A 112 9.27 11.13 -1.63
CA SER A 112 7.88 10.72 -1.58
C SER A 112 7.49 10.23 -0.20
N LEU A 113 6.29 10.59 0.23
CA LEU A 113 5.63 10.07 1.40
C LEU A 113 4.72 8.90 1.01
N LEU A 114 4.81 7.82 1.79
CA LEU A 114 3.95 6.65 1.72
C LEU A 114 3.14 6.57 3.01
N ILE A 115 1.82 6.46 2.87
CA ILE A 115 0.89 6.35 3.99
C ILE A 115 0.16 5.01 3.85
N TRP A 116 0.20 4.18 4.89
CA TRP A 116 -0.58 2.95 5.00
C TRP A 116 -1.69 3.14 6.03
N PRO A 117 -2.91 3.50 5.60
CA PRO A 117 -4.06 3.60 6.48
C PRO A 117 -4.32 2.27 7.21
N ARG A 118 -4.50 2.34 8.53
CA ARG A 118 -4.86 1.17 9.35
C ARG A 118 -6.37 1.15 9.60
N MET A 119 -6.94 -0.04 9.74
CA MET A 119 -8.34 -0.19 10.15
C MET A 119 -8.60 0.42 11.54
N THR A 120 -7.60 0.40 12.40
CA THR A 120 -7.65 0.90 13.77
C THR A 120 -6.30 1.52 14.15
N GLY A 121 -6.33 2.63 14.86
CA GLY A 121 -5.14 3.35 15.29
C GLY A 121 -4.56 4.24 14.21
N GLU A 122 -3.38 4.80 14.50
CA GLU A 122 -2.66 5.70 13.59
C GLU A 122 -2.18 4.97 12.33
N PRO A 123 -2.10 5.66 11.19
CA PRO A 123 -1.48 5.11 9.99
C PRO A 123 0.01 4.82 10.22
N GLU A 124 0.54 3.95 9.37
CA GLU A 124 1.98 3.75 9.26
C GLU A 124 2.53 4.60 8.13
N LEU A 125 3.69 5.20 8.35
CA LEU A 125 4.26 6.20 7.47
C LEU A 125 5.67 5.80 7.08
N GLY A 126 5.99 5.97 5.81
CA GLY A 126 7.34 5.84 5.31
C GLY A 126 7.64 6.91 4.29
N VAL A 127 8.93 7.09 4.01
CA VAL A 127 9.41 7.99 2.97
C VAL A 127 10.32 7.24 2.03
N LEU A 128 10.29 7.63 0.75
CA LEU A 128 11.31 7.33 -0.24
C LEU A 128 12.13 8.60 -0.41
N LEU A 129 13.41 8.56 -0.08
CA LEU A 129 14.34 9.68 -0.20
C LEU A 129 15.34 9.40 -1.31
N PHE A 130 15.63 10.40 -2.14
CA PHE A 130 16.50 10.23 -3.29
C PHE A 130 17.75 11.10 -3.22
N GLU A 131 18.92 10.47 -3.27
CA GLU A 131 20.20 11.15 -3.49
C GLU A 131 20.48 11.17 -5.00
N TYR A 132 20.84 12.34 -5.54
CA TYR A 132 21.09 12.52 -6.96
C TYR A 132 22.56 12.78 -7.25
N ASP A 133 23.06 12.17 -8.31
CA ASP A 133 24.35 12.49 -8.93
C ASP A 133 24.10 12.97 -10.36
N PHE A 134 24.26 14.29 -10.55
CA PHE A 134 24.06 14.97 -11.83
C PHE A 134 25.34 14.94 -12.64
N GLN A 135 25.27 14.35 -13.84
CA GLN A 135 26.39 14.16 -14.76
C GLN A 135 26.11 14.90 -16.09
N GLU A 136 27.13 15.06 -16.94
CA GLU A 136 26.97 15.75 -18.24
C GLU A 136 25.98 15.05 -19.19
N ASP A 137 25.82 13.72 -19.07
CA ASP A 137 24.97 12.89 -19.92
C ASP A 137 23.67 12.43 -19.26
N GLY A 138 23.37 12.89 -18.05
CA GLY A 138 22.13 12.60 -17.36
C GLY A 138 22.22 12.67 -15.85
N VAL A 139 21.30 11.98 -15.18
CA VAL A 139 21.21 11.95 -13.72
C VAL A 139 21.07 10.51 -13.27
N THR A 140 21.83 10.14 -12.24
CA THR A 140 21.62 8.90 -11.52
C THR A 140 21.07 9.20 -10.14
N CYS A 141 20.27 8.29 -9.59
CA CYS A 141 19.72 8.45 -8.25
C CYS A 141 19.78 7.15 -7.45
N ALA A 142 20.02 7.29 -6.15
CA ALA A 142 19.87 6.23 -5.16
C ALA A 142 18.62 6.50 -4.31
N GLY A 143 17.73 5.52 -4.21
CA GLY A 143 16.50 5.62 -3.44
C GLY A 143 16.60 4.88 -2.11
N HIS A 144 16.17 5.52 -1.03
CA HIS A 144 16.21 5.01 0.34
C HIS A 144 14.80 4.98 0.93
N GLN A 145 14.39 3.85 1.49
CA GLN A 145 13.09 3.71 2.12
C GLN A 145 13.21 3.68 3.64
N LEU A 146 12.59 4.64 4.32
CA LEU A 146 12.63 4.77 5.77
C LEU A 146 11.22 4.80 6.36
N TYR A 147 11.01 4.25 7.55
CA TYR A 147 9.80 4.48 8.34
C TYR A 147 9.96 5.73 9.20
N ILE A 148 8.88 6.50 9.32
CA ILE A 148 8.85 7.72 10.11
C ILE A 148 7.65 7.74 11.07
N THR A 149 7.71 8.59 12.08
CA THR A 149 6.56 8.95 12.91
C THR A 149 5.68 9.99 12.20
N ALA A 150 4.48 10.23 12.75
CA ALA A 150 3.61 11.32 12.28
C ALA A 150 4.22 12.72 12.43
N ALA A 151 5.25 12.86 13.26
CA ALA A 151 6.02 14.09 13.41
C ALA A 151 7.18 14.19 12.41
N GLY A 152 7.37 13.21 11.52
CA GLY A 152 8.49 13.18 10.59
C GLY A 152 9.80 12.67 11.19
N GLU A 153 9.76 12.06 12.38
CA GLU A 153 10.97 11.53 13.04
C GLU A 153 11.28 10.11 12.55
N TYR A 154 12.57 9.79 12.44
CA TYR A 154 13.02 8.46 12.02
C TYR A 154 12.58 7.36 12.99
N ARG A 155 12.16 6.20 12.45
CA ARG A 155 11.92 4.97 13.22
C ARG A 155 13.06 3.96 13.02
N PRO A 156 13.84 3.65 14.08
CA PRO A 156 14.93 2.70 14.02
C PRO A 156 14.51 1.27 13.65
N TYR A 157 15.36 0.57 12.90
CA TYR A 157 15.21 -0.85 12.55
C TYR A 157 16.04 -1.78 13.43
N GLY A 158 16.96 -1.25 14.24
CA GLY A 158 17.66 -1.98 15.29
C GLY A 158 19.13 -2.27 14.99
N ASP A 159 19.67 -1.84 13.84
CA ASP A 159 21.10 -1.77 13.60
C ASP A 159 21.59 -0.34 13.83
N ALA A 160 22.46 -0.14 14.84
CA ALA A 160 22.83 1.20 15.27
C ALA A 160 23.60 2.03 14.21
N ALA A 161 24.36 1.38 13.33
CA ALA A 161 25.13 2.08 12.31
C ALA A 161 24.22 2.51 11.15
N GLU A 162 23.36 1.59 10.68
CA GLU A 162 22.35 1.90 9.67
C GLU A 162 21.32 2.91 10.20
N ASP A 163 20.87 2.77 11.44
CA ASP A 163 19.92 3.68 12.08
C ASP A 163 20.47 5.10 12.17
N ALA A 164 21.78 5.26 12.47
CA ALA A 164 22.43 6.56 12.49
C ALA A 164 22.56 7.18 11.09
N ALA A 165 22.93 6.38 10.08
CA ALA A 165 23.02 6.85 8.70
C ALA A 165 21.63 7.26 8.15
N ASN A 166 20.60 6.46 8.41
CA ASN A 166 19.23 6.73 8.00
C ASN A 166 18.64 7.97 8.69
N ALA A 167 18.94 8.17 9.99
CA ALA A 167 18.53 9.37 10.71
C ALA A 167 19.20 10.62 10.13
N GLN A 168 20.48 10.53 9.74
CA GLN A 168 21.18 11.62 9.08
C GLN A 168 20.56 11.92 7.71
N LEU A 169 20.33 10.89 6.87
CA LEU A 169 19.70 11.06 5.57
C LEU A 169 18.32 11.72 5.70
N LEU A 170 17.50 11.30 6.69
CA LEU A 170 16.21 11.93 6.92
C LEU A 170 16.35 13.43 7.28
N ALA A 171 17.37 13.80 8.06
CA ALA A 171 17.62 15.19 8.43
C ALA A 171 18.02 16.04 7.21
N GLU A 172 18.76 15.48 6.26
CA GLU A 172 19.14 16.16 5.01
C GLU A 172 17.92 16.45 4.11
N HIS A 173 16.86 15.63 4.21
CA HIS A 173 15.61 15.76 3.46
C HIS A 173 14.45 16.34 4.28
N GLN A 174 14.71 16.91 5.46
CA GLN A 174 13.66 17.27 6.42
C GLN A 174 12.61 18.24 5.84
N GLU A 175 13.03 19.25 5.08
CA GLU A 175 12.13 20.24 4.47
C GLU A 175 11.13 19.59 3.51
N ASN A 176 11.59 18.65 2.69
CA ASN A 176 10.73 17.92 1.75
C ASN A 176 9.74 17.03 2.53
N VAL A 177 10.20 16.34 3.57
CA VAL A 177 9.34 15.49 4.40
C VAL A 177 8.26 16.31 5.13
N GLU A 178 8.62 17.46 5.70
CA GLU A 178 7.65 18.37 6.34
C GLU A 178 6.62 18.88 5.34
N THR A 179 7.06 19.21 4.12
CA THR A 179 6.19 19.63 3.02
C THR A 179 5.21 18.53 2.63
N LEU A 180 5.70 17.31 2.42
CA LEU A 180 4.88 16.15 2.07
C LEU A 180 3.86 15.79 3.16
N LEU A 181 4.27 15.82 4.44
CA LEU A 181 3.36 15.61 5.58
C LEU A 181 2.30 16.73 5.67
N SER A 182 2.69 17.98 5.39
CA SER A 182 1.74 19.09 5.33
C SER A 182 0.71 18.88 4.22
N ARG A 183 1.15 18.41 3.05
CA ARG A 183 0.27 18.11 1.92
C ARG A 183 -0.67 16.95 2.22
N ALA A 184 -0.19 15.88 2.87
CA ALA A 184 -1.04 14.78 3.31
C ALA A 184 -2.16 15.25 4.26
N ARG A 185 -1.85 16.17 5.17
CA ARG A 185 -2.85 16.78 6.06
C ARG A 185 -3.88 17.61 5.30
N GLU A 186 -3.45 18.33 4.27
CA GLU A 186 -4.34 19.12 3.41
C GLU A 186 -5.28 18.24 2.59
N ILE A 187 -4.75 17.19 1.94
CA ILE A 187 -5.52 16.35 1.02
C ILE A 187 -6.44 15.39 1.81
N TRP A 188 -5.90 14.69 2.81
CA TRP A 188 -6.59 13.57 3.45
C TRP A 188 -6.87 13.76 4.94
N GLY A 189 -6.41 14.84 5.56
CA GLY A 189 -6.56 15.06 7.00
C GLY A 189 -5.73 14.10 7.87
N LEU A 190 -4.67 13.52 7.30
CA LEU A 190 -3.74 12.59 7.96
C LEU A 190 -2.34 13.22 8.04
N PRO A 191 -1.54 13.03 9.11
CA PRO A 191 -0.23 12.42 8.90
C PRO A 191 -0.43 10.96 8.50
#